data_AF-A0A2M7T5C5-F1
#
_entry.id   AF-A0A2M7T5C5-F1
#
_cell.length_a   1.000
_cell.length_b   1.000
_cell.length_c   1.000
_cell.angle_alpha   90.00
_cell.angle_beta   90.00
_cell.angle_gamma   90.00
#
_symmetry.space_group_name_H-M   'P 1'
#
loop_
_entity.id
_entity.type
_entity.pdbx_description
1 polymer ?
#
loop_
_entity_poly.entity_id
_entity_poly.type
_entity_poly.pdbx_seq_one_letter_code
_entity_poly.pdbx_strand_id
1 'polypeptide(L)'
;MHPEESGTFDEQKGRFKFSLVVEHEDAGRRLDVFLSKNPDIASRNFAQHLIEQGHILVDGTQIDKNNYRLREGQVVDATIPPPEPTEVIPEDIPLDIKYEDDDLIVLSKSAGMVVHPAHGHTTGTLVNALLAHTRNLSGIGGVVRPGIIHRLDKDTSGLMLVAKNDFAHQALSAELKEREIKRTYLTLVHGRFKETGGTVDAPIGRSPRFRQKMAVMGTASREAISYYRVLATFDDYSLVEVSLQTGRTHQIRVHMKYIYHPVVGDPLYGTNGSKRDLGLGRQFLHAYRLEFTHPRTGERMLFEDELPQDLLEILDKLRRMYSSGLR
;
A
#
# COMPACT_ATOMS: atom_id res chain seq x y z
N MET A 1 26.12 28.30 12.70
CA MET A 1 26.92 27.39 13.55
C MET A 1 25.96 26.38 14.10
N HIS A 2 25.96 25.17 13.57
CA HIS A 2 25.05 24.10 13.99
C HIS A 2 25.53 23.57 15.36
N PRO A 3 24.69 23.56 16.41
CA PRO A 3 25.03 22.87 17.64
C PRO A 3 25.16 21.37 17.33
N GLU A 4 26.19 20.76 17.91
CA GLU A 4 26.55 19.36 17.71
C GLU A 4 25.41 18.43 18.15
N GLU A 5 24.73 17.79 17.18
CA GLU A 5 23.85 16.65 17.44
C GLU A 5 24.71 15.46 17.87
N SER A 6 24.98 15.33 19.16
CA SER A 6 25.73 14.19 19.71
C SER A 6 24.79 12.99 19.92
N GLY A 7 24.40 12.33 18.83
CA GLY A 7 23.79 11.00 18.90
C GLY A 7 24.83 9.96 19.33
N THR A 8 24.51 9.12 20.32
CA THR A 8 25.37 8.00 20.72
C THR A 8 24.64 6.68 20.48
N PHE A 9 25.25 5.81 19.68
CA PHE A 9 24.76 4.47 19.44
C PHE A 9 25.32 3.52 20.51
N ASP A 10 24.44 2.86 21.26
CA ASP A 10 24.82 1.84 22.24
C ASP A 10 24.86 0.47 21.53
N GLU A 11 26.05 0.13 21.00
CA GLU A 11 26.29 -1.12 20.25
C GLU A 11 25.91 -2.38 21.04
N GLN A 12 25.99 -2.36 22.38
CA GLN A 12 25.70 -3.53 23.21
C GLN A 12 24.19 -3.79 23.38
N LYS A 13 23.34 -2.78 23.14
CA LYS A 13 21.88 -2.87 23.36
C LYS A 13 21.04 -2.59 22.12
N GLY A 14 21.67 -2.24 20.98
CA GLY A 14 20.97 -1.91 19.74
C GLY A 14 20.07 -0.67 19.86
N ARG A 15 20.40 0.24 20.78
CA ARG A 15 19.61 1.45 21.06
C ARG A 15 20.32 2.67 20.50
N PHE A 16 19.57 3.56 19.87
CA PHE A 16 20.07 4.87 19.47
C PHE A 16 19.57 5.92 20.45
N LYS A 17 20.48 6.77 20.96
CA LYS A 17 20.14 7.85 21.87
C LYS A 17 20.59 9.18 21.33
N PHE A 18 19.75 10.18 21.49
CA PHE A 18 20.09 11.56 21.18
C PHE A 18 19.34 12.52 22.11
N SER A 19 19.87 13.73 22.22
CA SER A 19 19.26 14.82 23.00
C SER A 19 19.15 16.04 22.12
N LEU A 20 18.01 16.73 22.18
CA LEU A 20 17.76 17.98 21.45
C LEU A 20 17.35 19.08 22.43
N VAL A 21 17.90 20.28 22.24
CA VAL A 21 17.45 21.48 22.96
C VAL A 21 16.35 22.15 22.15
N VAL A 22 15.26 22.55 22.80
CA VAL A 22 14.15 23.25 22.15
C VAL A 22 14.54 24.70 21.91
N GLU A 23 14.79 25.03 20.65
CA GLU A 23 15.06 26.40 20.20
C GLU A 23 13.78 27.26 20.18
N HIS A 24 13.95 28.58 20.16
CA HIS A 24 12.85 29.55 20.11
C HIS A 24 11.83 29.26 18.98
N GLU A 25 12.29 28.78 17.81
CA GLU A 25 11.44 28.44 16.67
C GLU A 25 10.56 27.20 16.86
N ASP A 26 10.91 26.35 17.83
CA ASP A 26 10.17 25.14 18.18
C ASP A 26 9.31 25.32 19.44
N ALA A 27 9.43 26.45 20.14
CA ALA A 27 8.60 26.80 21.29
C ALA A 27 7.10 26.76 20.93
N GLY A 28 6.32 26.12 21.79
CA GLY A 28 4.88 25.92 21.61
C GLY A 28 4.51 24.81 20.62
N ARG A 29 5.46 24.20 19.89
CA ARG A 29 5.16 23.02 19.06
C ARG A 29 4.82 21.82 19.93
N ARG A 30 4.04 20.89 19.37
CA ARG A 30 3.77 19.62 20.03
C ARG A 30 5.01 18.73 19.99
N LEU A 31 5.27 18.00 21.06
CA LEU A 31 6.42 17.10 21.19
C LEU A 31 6.49 16.07 20.05
N ASP A 32 5.36 15.45 19.70
CA ASP A 32 5.30 14.47 18.60
C ASP A 32 5.68 15.07 17.22
N VAL A 33 5.32 16.33 16.99
CA VAL A 33 5.67 17.06 15.76
C VAL A 33 7.14 17.47 15.75
N PHE A 34 7.66 17.95 16.89
CA PHE A 34 9.06 18.31 17.04
C PHE A 34 9.97 17.10 16.77
N LEU A 35 9.69 15.96 17.41
CA LEU A 35 10.45 14.73 17.25
C LEU A 35 10.46 14.22 15.81
N SER A 36 9.33 14.36 15.08
CA SER A 36 9.22 13.88 13.69
C SER A 36 10.07 14.63 12.67
N LYS A 37 10.78 15.69 13.08
CA LYS A 37 11.78 16.37 12.24
C LYS A 37 13.15 15.68 12.27
N ASN A 38 13.43 14.90 13.32
CA ASN A 38 14.67 14.16 13.41
C ASN A 38 14.63 12.99 12.41
N PRO A 39 15.65 12.82 11.53
CA PRO A 39 15.64 11.79 10.50
C PRO A 39 15.57 10.36 11.05
N ASP A 40 16.04 10.13 12.29
CA ASP A 40 15.97 8.84 12.97
C ASP A 40 14.56 8.53 13.50
N ILE A 41 13.69 9.53 13.64
CA ILE A 41 12.27 9.37 13.99
C ILE A 41 11.43 9.50 12.72
N ALA A 42 11.31 8.37 12.01
CA ALA A 42 10.75 8.27 10.66
C ALA A 42 9.29 8.74 10.48
N SER A 43 8.50 8.93 11.55
CA SER A 43 7.14 9.47 11.43
C SER A 43 6.59 10.02 12.75
N ARG A 44 5.56 10.88 12.64
CA ARG A 44 4.79 11.36 13.79
C ARG A 44 4.13 10.23 14.60
N ASN A 45 3.63 9.18 13.95
CA ASN A 45 3.04 8.04 14.65
C ASN A 45 4.10 7.28 15.46
N PHE A 46 5.31 7.16 14.91
CA PHE A 46 6.43 6.57 15.63
C PHE A 46 6.84 7.44 16.84
N ALA A 47 6.91 8.76 16.67
CA ALA A 47 7.14 9.68 17.78
C ALA A 47 6.10 9.53 18.90
N GLN A 48 4.81 9.42 18.56
CA GLN A 48 3.75 9.18 19.55
C GLN A 48 3.95 7.85 20.28
N HIS A 49 4.31 6.79 19.55
CA HIS A 49 4.58 5.48 20.16
C HIS A 49 5.75 5.54 21.16
N LEU A 50 6.84 6.22 20.81
CA LEU A 50 7.98 6.41 21.71
C LEU A 50 7.59 7.20 22.97
N ILE A 51 6.74 8.22 22.85
CA ILE A 51 6.21 8.98 24.00
C ILE A 51 5.38 8.06 24.89
N GLU A 52 4.43 7.31 24.32
CA GLU A 52 3.55 6.39 25.04
C GLU A 52 4.32 5.28 25.77
N GLN A 53 5.41 4.78 25.19
CA GLN A 53 6.25 3.76 25.79
C GLN A 53 7.29 4.30 26.80
N GLY A 54 7.33 5.62 27.01
CA GLY A 54 8.28 6.23 27.96
C GLY A 54 9.72 6.32 27.46
N HIS A 55 9.91 6.25 26.14
CA HIS A 55 11.21 6.38 25.50
C HIS A 55 11.66 7.83 25.29
N ILE A 56 10.78 8.80 25.59
CA ILE A 56 11.04 10.23 25.49
C ILE A 56 10.94 10.87 26.87
N LEU A 57 11.96 11.66 27.23
CA LEU A 57 11.99 12.50 28.42
C LEU A 57 12.07 13.98 28.01
N VAL A 58 11.41 14.85 28.75
CA VAL A 58 11.55 16.31 28.64
C VAL A 58 12.03 16.83 29.99
N ASP A 59 13.19 17.48 30.02
CA ASP A 59 13.89 17.90 31.24
C ASP A 59 14.03 16.76 32.26
N GLY A 60 14.38 15.56 31.76
CA GLY A 60 14.50 14.34 32.57
C GLY A 60 13.16 13.74 33.04
N THR A 61 12.01 14.31 32.66
CA THR A 61 10.68 13.85 33.08
C THR A 61 9.98 13.11 31.94
N GLN A 62 9.44 11.91 32.23
CA GLN A 62 8.66 11.15 31.25
C GLN A 62 7.34 11.88 30.95
N ILE A 63 7.03 12.00 29.66
CA ILE A 63 5.80 12.61 29.19
C ILE A 63 4.84 11.50 28.75
N ASP A 64 3.62 11.50 29.31
CA ASP A 64 2.57 10.52 29.04
C ASP A 64 1.45 11.06 28.13
N LYS A 65 1.56 12.33 27.70
CA LYS A 65 0.55 13.04 26.92
C LYS A 65 1.04 13.37 25.52
N ASN A 66 0.40 12.78 24.52
CA ASN A 66 0.67 13.05 23.10
C ASN A 66 0.39 14.49 22.65
N ASN A 67 -0.25 15.33 23.48
CA ASN A 67 -0.53 16.74 23.19
C ASN A 67 0.40 17.71 23.92
N TYR A 68 1.47 17.22 24.57
CA TYR A 68 2.45 18.05 25.27
C TYR A 68 3.06 19.10 24.33
N ARG A 69 3.14 20.35 24.79
CA ARG A 69 3.73 21.46 24.04
C ARG A 69 5.03 21.90 24.70
N LEU A 70 6.05 22.02 23.86
CA LEU A 70 7.41 22.35 24.27
C LEU A 70 7.55 23.83 24.63
N ARG A 71 8.52 24.13 25.48
CA ARG A 71 8.98 25.48 25.82
C ARG A 71 10.42 25.62 25.39
N GLU A 72 10.80 26.84 25.03
CA GLU A 72 12.19 27.18 24.72
C GLU A 72 13.12 26.80 25.88
N GLY A 73 14.28 26.26 25.55
CA GLY A 73 15.32 25.85 26.50
C GLY A 73 15.10 24.48 27.15
N GLN A 74 13.98 23.81 26.88
CA GLN A 74 13.78 22.43 27.36
C GLN A 74 14.71 21.46 26.65
N VAL A 75 15.15 20.42 27.34
CA VAL A 75 15.94 19.33 26.77
C VAL A 75 15.04 18.12 26.53
N VAL A 76 15.02 17.61 25.30
CA VAL A 76 14.29 16.42 24.90
C VAL A 76 15.28 15.29 24.69
N ASP A 77 15.25 14.30 25.59
CA ASP A 77 16.05 13.08 25.47
C ASP A 77 15.22 11.98 24.82
N ALA A 78 15.72 11.41 23.74
CA ALA A 78 15.07 10.32 23.03
C ALA A 78 15.94 9.05 23.08
N THR A 79 15.33 7.93 23.42
CA THR A 79 15.94 6.59 23.30
C THR A 79 15.14 5.77 22.31
N ILE A 80 15.67 5.53 21.12
CA ILE A 80 15.05 4.65 20.14
C ILE A 80 15.43 3.20 20.49
N PRO A 81 14.48 2.34 20.89
CA PRO A 81 14.75 0.93 21.13
C PRO A 81 15.07 0.19 19.81
N PRO A 82 15.81 -0.94 19.86
CA PRO A 82 15.95 -1.80 18.70
C PRO A 82 14.57 -2.28 18.26
N PRO A 83 14.40 -2.60 16.95
CA PRO A 83 13.16 -3.15 16.50
C PRO A 83 12.80 -4.47 17.18
N GLU A 84 11.62 -4.54 17.80
CA GLU A 84 11.03 -5.77 18.27
C GLU A 84 10.74 -6.71 17.08
N PRO A 85 11.03 -8.01 17.21
CA PRO A 85 10.61 -8.99 16.21
C PRO A 85 9.09 -8.93 16.03
N THR A 86 8.63 -8.95 14.78
CA THR A 86 7.21 -9.10 14.47
C THR A 86 6.71 -10.43 15.07
N GLU A 87 5.52 -10.47 15.69
CA GLU A 87 4.82 -11.74 16.01
C GLU A 87 4.50 -12.59 14.77
N VAL A 88 4.81 -12.06 13.57
CA VAL A 88 4.59 -12.68 12.27
C VAL A 88 5.77 -13.61 11.96
N ILE A 89 5.48 -14.90 11.87
CA ILE A 89 6.49 -15.94 11.61
C ILE A 89 6.80 -15.99 10.11
N PRO A 90 8.08 -16.03 9.69
CA PRO A 90 8.46 -16.27 8.30
C PRO A 90 7.91 -17.60 7.77
N GLU A 91 7.40 -17.61 6.54
CA GLU A 91 6.93 -18.82 5.87
C GLU A 91 7.56 -18.95 4.48
N ASP A 92 8.10 -20.13 4.16
CA ASP A 92 8.70 -20.41 2.85
C ASP A 92 7.61 -20.60 1.79
N ILE A 93 7.11 -19.47 1.30
CA ILE A 93 6.09 -19.38 0.25
C ILE A 93 6.76 -18.78 -0.98
N PRO A 94 6.74 -19.49 -2.13
CA PRO A 94 7.35 -18.99 -3.36
C PRO A 94 6.79 -17.63 -3.79
N LEU A 95 7.69 -16.71 -4.13
CA LEU A 95 7.36 -15.39 -4.66
C LEU A 95 7.76 -15.30 -6.13
N ASP A 96 6.87 -14.79 -6.98
CA ASP A 96 7.18 -14.46 -8.37
C ASP A 96 7.85 -13.08 -8.42
N ILE A 97 9.16 -13.06 -8.23
CA ILE A 97 9.99 -11.85 -8.23
C ILE A 97 10.34 -11.47 -9.66
N LYS A 98 9.93 -10.28 -10.07
CA LYS A 98 10.24 -9.69 -11.38
C LYS A 98 11.54 -8.92 -11.36
N TYR A 99 11.88 -8.33 -10.22
CA TYR A 99 13.11 -7.57 -10.00
C TYR A 99 13.41 -7.48 -8.50
N GLU A 100 14.69 -7.54 -8.17
CA GLU A 100 15.18 -7.36 -6.80
C GLU A 100 16.60 -6.79 -6.81
N ASP A 101 16.84 -5.81 -5.94
CA ASP A 101 18.17 -5.28 -5.60
C ASP A 101 18.27 -5.02 -4.09
N ASP A 102 19.19 -4.16 -3.64
CA ASP A 102 19.37 -3.85 -2.22
C ASP A 102 18.27 -2.94 -1.62
N ASP A 103 17.53 -2.23 -2.47
CA ASP A 103 16.55 -1.21 -2.06
C ASP A 103 15.11 -1.69 -2.18
N LEU A 104 14.78 -2.51 -3.17
CA LEU A 104 13.40 -2.87 -3.46
C LEU A 104 13.22 -4.26 -4.09
N ILE A 105 11.97 -4.71 -4.06
CA ILE A 105 11.48 -5.88 -4.77
C ILE A 105 10.25 -5.46 -5.58
N VAL A 106 10.23 -5.85 -6.86
CA VAL A 106 9.01 -5.89 -7.66
C VAL A 106 8.62 -7.35 -7.84
N LEU A 107 7.40 -7.69 -7.45
CA LEU A 107 6.88 -9.06 -7.53
C LEU A 107 5.48 -9.08 -8.12
N SER A 108 5.07 -10.22 -8.69
CA SER A 108 3.67 -10.48 -9.00
C SER A 108 3.00 -11.29 -7.89
N LYS A 109 2.00 -10.70 -7.24
CA LYS A 109 1.23 -11.37 -6.19
C LYS A 109 0.18 -12.27 -6.84
N SER A 110 0.19 -13.56 -6.51
CA SER A 110 -0.89 -14.49 -6.88
C SER A 110 -2.24 -14.10 -6.25
N ALA A 111 -3.34 -14.43 -6.93
CA ALA A 111 -4.67 -14.32 -6.33
C ALA A 111 -4.82 -15.31 -5.16
N GLY A 112 -5.65 -14.97 -4.17
CA GLY A 112 -5.87 -15.78 -2.96
C GLY A 112 -4.91 -15.45 -1.82
N MET A 113 -3.76 -14.83 -2.10
CA MET A 113 -2.79 -14.40 -1.09
C MET A 113 -3.18 -13.04 -0.48
N VAL A 114 -3.28 -12.99 0.84
CA VAL A 114 -3.47 -11.74 1.60
C VAL A 114 -2.12 -11.02 1.73
N VAL A 115 -2.12 -9.70 1.66
CA VAL A 115 -0.88 -8.91 1.76
C VAL A 115 -0.33 -8.90 3.19
N HIS A 116 -1.15 -8.45 4.15
CA HIS A 116 -0.76 -8.35 5.57
C HIS A 116 -1.58 -9.30 6.44
N PRO A 117 -1.00 -9.83 7.53
CA PRO A 117 -1.74 -10.53 8.55
C PRO A 117 -2.93 -9.70 9.03
N ALA A 118 -4.09 -10.33 9.11
CA ALA A 118 -5.34 -9.72 9.50
C ALA A 118 -6.21 -10.73 10.26
N HIS A 119 -7.30 -10.27 10.86
CA HIS A 119 -8.24 -11.15 11.54
C HIS A 119 -8.77 -12.23 10.57
N GLY A 120 -8.57 -13.50 10.92
CA GLY A 120 -8.91 -14.66 10.07
C GLY A 120 -7.82 -15.09 9.07
N HIS A 121 -6.73 -14.33 8.94
CA HIS A 121 -5.58 -14.61 8.07
C HIS A 121 -4.27 -14.16 8.73
N THR A 122 -3.80 -14.92 9.72
CA THR A 122 -2.57 -14.59 10.48
C THR A 122 -1.29 -15.15 9.86
N THR A 123 -1.41 -16.16 9.00
CA THR A 123 -0.34 -16.87 8.29
C THR A 123 -0.62 -16.90 6.79
N GLY A 124 0.33 -17.37 5.98
CA GLY A 124 0.15 -17.53 4.54
C GLY A 124 0.04 -16.21 3.77
N THR A 125 0.55 -15.11 4.33
CA THR A 125 0.46 -13.77 3.73
C THR A 125 1.75 -13.40 2.99
N LEU A 126 1.67 -12.37 2.14
CA LEU A 126 2.85 -11.83 1.46
C LEU A 126 3.92 -11.38 2.45
N VAL A 127 3.53 -10.83 3.61
CA VAL A 127 4.47 -10.48 4.68
C VAL A 127 5.22 -11.72 5.20
N ASN A 128 4.52 -12.84 5.44
CA ASN A 128 5.17 -14.08 5.90
C ASN A 128 6.20 -14.58 4.89
N ALA A 129 5.84 -14.54 3.60
CA ALA A 129 6.71 -14.92 2.48
C ALA A 129 7.95 -14.02 2.38
N LEU A 130 7.76 -12.69 2.45
CA LEU A 130 8.86 -11.72 2.35
C LEU A 130 9.84 -11.85 3.52
N LEU A 131 9.34 -12.12 4.73
CA LEU A 131 10.18 -12.34 5.91
C LEU A 131 11.04 -13.61 5.78
N ALA A 132 10.60 -14.62 5.04
CA ALA A 132 11.40 -15.81 4.75
C ALA A 132 12.40 -15.56 3.62
N HIS A 133 12.00 -14.80 2.60
CA HIS A 133 12.80 -14.50 1.42
C HIS A 133 14.00 -13.60 1.70
N THR A 134 13.82 -12.52 2.45
CA THR A 134 14.88 -11.55 2.73
C THR A 134 14.92 -11.14 4.20
N ARG A 135 16.15 -11.07 4.74
CA ARG A 135 16.42 -10.56 6.09
C ARG A 135 16.54 -9.03 6.14
N ASN A 136 16.71 -8.40 4.99
CA ASN A 136 16.79 -6.95 4.84
C ASN A 136 15.38 -6.43 4.53
N LEU A 137 14.57 -6.28 5.56
CA LEU A 137 13.28 -5.60 5.50
C LEU A 137 13.30 -4.42 6.46
N SER A 138 12.65 -3.33 6.07
CA SER A 138 12.58 -2.08 6.85
C SER A 138 12.18 -2.33 8.31
N GLY A 139 12.90 -1.69 9.24
CA GLY A 139 12.63 -1.75 10.68
C GLY A 139 11.65 -0.65 11.08
N ILE A 140 10.46 -0.61 10.51
CA ILE A 140 9.54 0.51 10.70
C ILE A 140 9.06 0.58 12.16
N GLY A 141 9.45 1.67 12.82
CA GLY A 141 8.95 2.03 14.14
C GLY A 141 9.41 1.08 15.24
N GLY A 142 10.61 0.52 15.10
CA GLY A 142 11.07 -0.48 16.03
C GLY A 142 10.31 -1.81 15.89
N VAL A 143 9.82 -2.17 14.70
CA VAL A 143 9.41 -3.55 14.39
C VAL A 143 9.86 -3.89 12.97
N VAL A 144 10.50 -5.05 12.76
CA VAL A 144 10.82 -5.52 11.40
C VAL A 144 9.50 -5.72 10.66
N ARG A 145 9.24 -4.95 9.59
CA ARG A 145 8.08 -5.14 8.72
C ARG A 145 8.52 -4.98 7.27
N PRO A 146 8.08 -5.85 6.37
CA PRO A 146 8.33 -5.62 4.96
C PRO A 146 7.75 -4.27 4.55
N GLY A 147 8.53 -3.46 3.84
CA GLY A 147 8.22 -2.08 3.46
C GLY A 147 7.15 -2.02 2.36
N ILE A 148 5.98 -2.58 2.63
CA ILE A 148 4.84 -2.64 1.71
C ILE A 148 4.20 -1.24 1.66
N ILE A 149 4.53 -0.49 0.61
CA ILE A 149 4.06 0.88 0.40
C ILE A 149 2.62 0.94 -0.16
N HIS A 150 2.17 -0.13 -0.81
CA HIS A 150 0.81 -0.25 -1.35
C HIS A 150 0.32 -1.70 -1.29
N ARG A 151 -0.99 -1.92 -1.44
CA ARG A 151 -1.60 -3.25 -1.29
C ARG A 151 -2.54 -3.59 -2.43
N LEU A 152 -2.67 -4.89 -2.68
CA LEU A 152 -3.72 -5.49 -3.50
C LEU A 152 -4.74 -6.20 -2.60
N ASP A 153 -5.97 -6.36 -3.10
CA ASP A 153 -6.96 -7.22 -2.44
C ASP A 153 -6.51 -8.69 -2.54
N LYS A 154 -7.01 -9.54 -1.62
CA LYS A 154 -6.68 -10.97 -1.55
C LYS A 154 -6.76 -11.64 -2.93
N ASP A 155 -7.91 -11.49 -3.58
CA ASP A 155 -8.19 -12.13 -4.87
C ASP A 155 -7.90 -11.22 -6.07
N THR A 156 -7.05 -10.21 -5.89
CA THR A 156 -6.46 -9.43 -6.99
C THR A 156 -5.03 -9.88 -7.20
N SER A 157 -4.67 -10.17 -8.45
CA SER A 157 -3.33 -10.62 -8.86
C SER A 157 -2.48 -9.46 -9.39
N GLY A 158 -1.16 -9.64 -9.51
CA GLY A 158 -0.27 -8.79 -10.29
C GLY A 158 0.75 -8.00 -9.48
N LEU A 159 1.35 -7.00 -10.13
CA LEU A 159 2.54 -6.30 -9.66
C LEU A 159 2.36 -5.58 -8.31
N MET A 160 3.38 -5.75 -7.46
CA MET A 160 3.55 -5.04 -6.19
C MET A 160 4.99 -4.56 -6.01
N LEU A 161 5.13 -3.38 -5.41
CA LEU A 161 6.41 -2.79 -5.02
C LEU A 161 6.59 -2.90 -3.50
N VAL A 162 7.76 -3.40 -3.10
CA VAL A 162 8.16 -3.56 -1.70
C VAL A 162 9.51 -2.89 -1.48
N ALA A 163 9.63 -2.06 -0.45
CA ALA A 163 10.90 -1.52 -0.01
C ALA A 163 11.61 -2.49 0.94
N LYS A 164 12.92 -2.69 0.74
CA LYS A 164 13.79 -3.55 1.55
C LYS A 164 14.45 -2.81 2.71
N ASN A 165 14.53 -1.48 2.64
CA ASN A 165 15.15 -0.67 3.68
C ASN A 165 14.38 0.64 3.92
N ASP A 166 14.72 1.33 5.00
CA ASP A 166 14.00 2.54 5.44
C ASP A 166 14.15 3.71 4.46
N PHE A 167 15.32 3.85 3.84
CA PHE A 167 15.57 4.85 2.80
C PHE A 167 14.63 4.66 1.60
N ALA A 168 14.60 3.45 1.04
CA ALA A 168 13.71 3.12 -0.08
C ALA A 168 12.24 3.27 0.30
N HIS A 169 11.87 2.86 1.53
CA HIS A 169 10.50 3.00 2.01
C HIS A 169 10.05 4.45 2.09
N GLN A 170 10.88 5.34 2.66
CA GLN A 170 10.57 6.77 2.76
C GLN A 170 10.45 7.41 1.36
N ALA A 171 11.42 7.17 0.48
CA ALA A 171 11.44 7.73 -0.87
C ALA A 171 10.22 7.27 -1.70
N LEU A 172 9.96 5.97 -1.74
CA LEU A 172 8.83 5.42 -2.49
C LEU A 172 7.47 5.81 -1.86
N SER A 173 7.39 5.96 -0.53
CA SER A 173 6.19 6.48 0.12
C SER A 173 5.92 7.93 -0.25
N ALA A 174 6.96 8.75 -0.39
CA ALA A 174 6.85 10.12 -0.88
C ALA A 174 6.37 10.13 -2.34
N GLU A 175 7.00 9.35 -3.22
CA GLU A 175 6.59 9.22 -4.63
C GLU A 175 5.12 8.78 -4.77
N LEU A 176 4.69 7.84 -3.92
CA LEU A 176 3.29 7.39 -3.88
C LEU A 176 2.32 8.49 -3.44
N LYS A 177 2.73 9.30 -2.47
CA LYS A 177 1.94 10.42 -1.93
C LYS A 177 1.80 11.53 -2.98
N GLU A 178 2.87 11.82 -3.72
CA GLU A 178 2.90 12.79 -4.82
C GLU A 178 2.32 12.24 -6.13
N ARG A 179 1.81 10.99 -6.11
CA ARG A 179 1.11 10.32 -7.24
C ARG A 179 2.01 10.08 -8.46
N GLU A 180 3.30 9.95 -8.23
CA GLU A 180 4.32 9.69 -9.25
C GLU A 180 4.43 8.20 -9.59
N ILE A 181 4.13 7.32 -8.62
CA ILE A 181 3.97 5.88 -8.86
C ILE A 181 2.69 5.61 -9.65
N LYS A 182 2.83 5.23 -10.92
CA LYS A 182 1.72 4.88 -11.80
C LYS A 182 1.40 3.40 -11.68
N ARG A 183 0.13 3.10 -11.41
CA ARG A 183 -0.39 1.74 -11.25
C ARG A 183 -1.54 1.56 -12.23
N THR A 184 -1.38 0.63 -13.16
CA THR A 184 -2.37 0.33 -14.18
C THR A 184 -2.83 -1.12 -14.06
N TYR A 185 -4.14 -1.31 -14.17
CA TYR A 185 -4.82 -2.57 -13.99
C TYR A 185 -5.57 -2.96 -15.26
N LEU A 186 -5.68 -4.25 -15.50
CA LEU A 186 -6.62 -4.81 -16.47
C LEU A 186 -7.81 -5.42 -15.71
N THR A 187 -9.01 -5.14 -16.19
CA THR A 187 -10.24 -5.70 -15.62
C THR A 187 -11.28 -5.95 -16.70
N LEU A 188 -11.99 -7.08 -16.58
CA LEU A 188 -13.18 -7.35 -17.39
C LEU A 188 -14.40 -6.92 -16.57
N VAL A 189 -15.27 -6.11 -17.16
CA VAL A 189 -16.47 -5.60 -16.52
C VAL A 189 -17.72 -5.96 -17.30
N HIS A 190 -18.85 -6.01 -16.59
CA HIS A 190 -20.17 -6.21 -17.19
C HIS A 190 -20.64 -4.97 -17.96
N GLY A 191 -21.29 -5.19 -19.09
CA GLY A 191 -21.88 -4.17 -19.95
C GLY A 191 -20.91 -3.54 -20.96
N ARG A 192 -21.50 -2.76 -21.85
CA ARG A 192 -20.82 -1.99 -22.90
C ARG A 192 -20.78 -0.51 -22.53
N PHE A 193 -19.60 0.09 -22.63
CA PHE A 193 -19.46 1.53 -22.45
C PHE A 193 -19.95 2.28 -23.70
N LYS A 194 -20.51 3.47 -23.47
CA LYS A 194 -20.79 4.43 -24.55
C LYS A 194 -19.51 5.14 -25.00
N GLU A 195 -18.71 5.58 -24.03
CA GLU A 195 -17.44 6.27 -24.24
C GLU A 195 -16.27 5.29 -24.09
N THR A 196 -15.21 5.45 -24.87
CA THR A 196 -14.04 4.56 -24.83
C THR A 196 -13.06 4.87 -23.70
N GLY A 197 -13.33 5.90 -22.89
CA GLY A 197 -12.56 6.22 -21.70
C GLY A 197 -13.23 7.30 -20.85
N GLY A 198 -12.72 7.49 -19.64
CA GLY A 198 -13.23 8.51 -18.74
C GLY A 198 -12.58 8.51 -17.36
N THR A 199 -13.13 9.33 -16.48
CA THR A 199 -12.66 9.49 -15.11
C THR A 199 -13.80 9.19 -14.14
N VAL A 200 -13.52 8.37 -13.12
CA VAL A 200 -14.40 8.21 -11.97
C VAL A 200 -13.74 8.91 -10.79
N ASP A 201 -14.22 10.11 -10.50
CA ASP A 201 -13.85 10.91 -9.33
C ASP A 201 -15.02 10.87 -8.33
N ALA A 202 -14.94 9.92 -7.39
CA ALA A 202 -16.03 9.64 -6.47
C ALA A 202 -15.44 9.14 -5.14
N PRO A 203 -15.55 9.90 -4.03
CA PRO A 203 -14.86 9.54 -2.80
C PRO A 203 -15.40 8.23 -2.21
N ILE A 204 -14.50 7.42 -1.65
CA ILE A 204 -14.83 6.09 -1.12
C ILE A 204 -14.67 6.07 0.40
N GLY A 205 -15.68 5.53 1.08
CA GLY A 205 -15.71 5.26 2.51
C GLY A 205 -16.25 3.88 2.83
N ARG A 206 -16.32 3.53 4.12
CA ARG A 206 -16.89 2.25 4.55
C ARG A 206 -18.39 2.26 4.31
N SER A 207 -18.97 1.14 3.87
CA SER A 207 -20.43 1.04 3.78
C SER A 207 -21.06 1.12 5.18
N PRO A 208 -22.07 1.98 5.41
CA PRO A 208 -22.76 2.06 6.70
C PRO A 208 -23.59 0.80 7.00
N ARG A 209 -23.99 0.06 5.95
CA ARG A 209 -24.87 -1.12 6.06
C ARG A 209 -24.11 -2.44 6.06
N PHE A 210 -23.00 -2.53 5.34
CA PHE A 210 -22.28 -3.80 5.14
C PHE A 210 -20.80 -3.65 5.53
N ARG A 211 -20.41 -4.18 6.70
CA ARG A 211 -19.07 -4.00 7.27
C ARG A 211 -17.91 -4.46 6.38
N GLN A 212 -18.15 -5.44 5.50
CA GLN A 212 -17.15 -5.97 4.55
C GLN A 212 -17.05 -5.15 3.25
N LYS A 213 -17.96 -4.21 3.01
CA LYS A 213 -18.02 -3.43 1.75
C LYS A 213 -17.56 -1.98 1.96
N MET A 214 -17.01 -1.43 0.90
CA MET A 214 -16.77 -0.02 0.69
C MET A 214 -17.88 0.54 -0.20
N ALA A 215 -18.11 1.84 -0.14
CA ALA A 215 -19.14 2.52 -0.93
C ALA A 215 -18.67 3.92 -1.32
N VAL A 216 -19.12 4.38 -2.49
CA VAL A 216 -19.05 5.80 -2.85
C VAL A 216 -19.87 6.59 -1.83
N MET A 217 -19.29 7.67 -1.31
CA MET A 217 -19.87 8.51 -0.24
C MET A 217 -20.23 7.71 1.03
N GLY A 218 -19.49 6.63 1.33
CA GLY A 218 -19.58 5.90 2.59
C GLY A 218 -19.11 6.71 3.81
N THR A 219 -19.12 6.09 4.99
CA THR A 219 -18.64 6.74 6.22
C THR A 219 -17.13 6.98 6.15
N ALA A 220 -16.68 8.13 6.65
CA ALA A 220 -15.29 8.59 6.60
C ALA A 220 -14.68 8.50 5.17
N SER A 221 -15.47 8.91 4.17
CA SER A 221 -15.05 8.87 2.77
C SER A 221 -13.79 9.71 2.54
N ARG A 222 -12.90 9.19 1.69
CA ARG A 222 -11.69 9.86 1.25
C ARG A 222 -11.71 9.97 -0.27
N GLU A 223 -11.03 10.99 -0.78
CA GLU A 223 -10.84 11.19 -2.22
C GLU A 223 -10.35 9.89 -2.90
N ALA A 224 -11.03 9.56 -4.00
CA ALA A 224 -10.73 8.41 -4.82
C ALA A 224 -10.94 8.75 -6.29
N ILE A 225 -9.88 8.60 -7.10
CA ILE A 225 -9.88 8.95 -8.52
C ILE A 225 -9.28 7.79 -9.32
N SER A 226 -10.04 7.32 -10.31
CA SER A 226 -9.63 6.27 -11.27
C SER A 226 -9.86 6.76 -12.69
N TYR A 227 -8.85 6.62 -13.54
CA TYR A 227 -8.98 6.83 -14.99
C TYR A 227 -9.17 5.48 -15.66
N TYR A 228 -10.04 5.40 -16.67
CA TYR A 228 -10.27 4.16 -17.39
C TYR A 228 -10.26 4.36 -18.90
N ARG A 229 -9.87 3.30 -19.62
CA ARG A 229 -9.90 3.20 -21.07
C ARG A 229 -10.38 1.82 -21.48
N VAL A 230 -11.36 1.75 -22.35
CA VAL A 230 -11.90 0.50 -22.91
C VAL A 230 -10.94 0.01 -23.99
N LEU A 231 -10.44 -1.21 -23.82
CA LEU A 231 -9.50 -1.86 -24.74
C LEU A 231 -10.22 -2.75 -25.75
N ALA A 232 -11.28 -3.43 -25.32
CA ALA A 232 -12.10 -4.28 -26.17
C ALA A 232 -13.52 -4.38 -25.61
N THR A 233 -14.48 -4.63 -26.50
CA THR A 233 -15.89 -4.82 -26.14
C THR A 233 -16.36 -6.16 -26.70
N PHE A 234 -17.03 -6.95 -25.86
CA PHE A 234 -17.58 -8.27 -26.15
C PHE A 234 -19.06 -8.28 -25.77
N ASP A 235 -19.95 -7.76 -26.62
CA ASP A 235 -21.41 -7.69 -26.39
C ASP A 235 -21.82 -7.24 -24.98
N ASP A 236 -21.97 -8.18 -24.04
CA ASP A 236 -22.29 -7.99 -22.62
C ASP A 236 -21.10 -7.66 -21.70
N TYR A 237 -19.88 -7.52 -22.22
CA TYR A 237 -18.64 -7.30 -21.45
C TYR A 237 -17.72 -6.28 -22.09
N SER A 238 -16.87 -5.65 -21.29
CA SER A 238 -15.79 -4.78 -21.78
C SER A 238 -14.49 -5.08 -21.04
N LEU A 239 -13.39 -5.21 -21.78
CA LEU A 239 -12.04 -5.22 -21.22
C LEU A 239 -11.58 -3.78 -21.04
N VAL A 240 -11.19 -3.42 -19.82
CA VAL A 240 -10.89 -2.05 -19.43
C VAL A 240 -9.52 -1.99 -18.77
N GLU A 241 -8.71 -1.04 -19.22
CA GLU A 241 -7.51 -0.58 -18.54
C GLU A 241 -7.91 0.49 -17.52
N VAL A 242 -7.46 0.36 -16.27
CA VAL A 242 -7.75 1.31 -15.19
C VAL A 242 -6.45 1.79 -14.56
N SER A 243 -6.20 3.10 -14.61
CA SER A 243 -5.06 3.73 -13.95
C SER A 243 -5.48 4.44 -12.68
N LEU A 244 -4.78 4.16 -11.58
CA LEU A 244 -5.10 4.69 -10.25
C LEU A 244 -4.28 5.93 -9.91
N GLN A 245 -4.98 7.04 -9.65
CA GLN A 245 -4.38 8.21 -9.01
C GLN A 245 -4.29 8.03 -7.49
N THR A 246 -5.31 7.41 -6.91
CA THR A 246 -5.40 7.07 -5.48
C THR A 246 -5.50 5.56 -5.30
N GLY A 247 -5.15 5.04 -4.12
CA GLY A 247 -5.24 3.60 -3.80
C GLY A 247 -6.14 3.31 -2.59
N ARG A 248 -7.46 3.50 -2.71
CA ARG A 248 -8.41 3.14 -1.64
C ARG A 248 -8.78 1.66 -1.69
N THR A 249 -9.17 1.10 -0.55
CA THR A 249 -9.63 -0.29 -0.45
C THR A 249 -10.78 -0.54 -1.43
N HIS A 250 -10.68 -1.60 -2.24
CA HIS A 250 -11.67 -1.98 -3.26
C HIS A 250 -11.95 -0.90 -4.33
N GLN A 251 -11.06 0.08 -4.53
CA GLN A 251 -11.38 1.29 -5.33
C GLN A 251 -11.90 0.99 -6.73
N ILE A 252 -11.17 0.20 -7.53
CA ILE A 252 -11.59 -0.16 -8.89
C ILE A 252 -12.95 -0.86 -8.88
N ARG A 253 -13.11 -1.85 -7.98
CA ARG A 253 -14.32 -2.66 -7.85
C ARG A 253 -15.55 -1.80 -7.52
N VAL A 254 -15.40 -0.84 -6.60
CA VAL A 254 -16.46 0.10 -6.21
C VAL A 254 -16.75 1.11 -7.30
N HIS A 255 -15.73 1.72 -7.91
CA HIS A 255 -15.90 2.71 -8.99
C HIS A 255 -16.58 2.11 -10.21
N MET A 256 -16.10 0.94 -10.66
CA MET A 256 -16.66 0.24 -11.81
C MET A 256 -18.14 -0.13 -11.56
N LYS A 257 -18.47 -0.61 -10.36
CA LYS A 257 -19.87 -0.79 -9.95
C LYS A 257 -20.67 0.52 -9.94
N TYR A 258 -20.09 1.59 -9.41
CA TYR A 258 -20.74 2.89 -9.27
C TYR A 258 -21.16 3.47 -10.64
N ILE A 259 -20.37 3.22 -11.68
CA ILE A 259 -20.70 3.59 -13.06
C ILE A 259 -21.47 2.49 -13.81
N TYR A 260 -22.10 1.56 -13.09
CA TYR A 260 -22.94 0.47 -13.62
C TYR A 260 -22.22 -0.59 -14.45
N HIS A 261 -20.90 -0.70 -14.30
CA HIS A 261 -20.05 -1.70 -14.96
C HIS A 261 -19.31 -2.54 -13.93
N PRO A 262 -19.98 -3.33 -13.07
CA PRO A 262 -19.29 -4.10 -12.04
C PRO A 262 -18.28 -5.09 -12.64
N VAL A 263 -17.21 -5.37 -11.90
CA VAL A 263 -16.16 -6.31 -12.32
C VAL A 263 -16.71 -7.74 -12.41
N VAL A 264 -16.40 -8.44 -13.50
CA VAL A 264 -16.81 -9.84 -13.73
C VAL A 264 -16.16 -10.75 -12.67
N GLY A 265 -16.96 -11.66 -12.10
CA GLY A 265 -16.49 -12.58 -11.06
C GLY A 265 -16.31 -11.97 -9.68
N ASP A 266 -16.58 -10.67 -9.50
CA ASP A 266 -16.44 -10.02 -8.18
C ASP A 266 -17.51 -10.52 -7.19
N PRO A 267 -17.13 -11.23 -6.11
CA PRO A 267 -18.09 -11.85 -5.19
C PRO A 267 -18.77 -10.85 -4.25
N LEU A 268 -18.27 -9.60 -4.15
CA LEU A 268 -18.81 -8.59 -3.24
C LEU A 268 -19.63 -7.52 -3.97
N TYR A 269 -19.18 -7.12 -5.16
CA TYR A 269 -19.74 -5.99 -5.90
C TYR A 269 -20.40 -6.40 -7.21
N GLY A 270 -20.09 -7.59 -7.73
CA GLY A 270 -20.58 -8.13 -8.99
C GLY A 270 -21.94 -8.80 -8.89
N THR A 271 -22.16 -9.80 -9.74
CA THR A 271 -23.45 -10.50 -9.89
C THR A 271 -23.60 -11.73 -8.99
N ASN A 272 -22.68 -11.92 -8.04
CA ASN A 272 -22.65 -13.00 -7.05
C ASN A 272 -22.69 -14.42 -7.66
N GLY A 273 -21.84 -14.70 -8.65
CA GLY A 273 -21.69 -16.05 -9.21
C GLY A 273 -22.79 -16.41 -10.22
N SER A 274 -23.33 -15.41 -10.91
CA SER A 274 -24.28 -15.67 -12.00
C SER A 274 -23.57 -16.36 -13.17
N LYS A 275 -24.32 -16.96 -14.10
CA LYS A 275 -23.73 -17.50 -15.36
C LYS A 275 -22.94 -16.45 -16.14
N ARG A 276 -23.21 -15.15 -15.92
CA ARG A 276 -22.49 -14.03 -16.54
C ARG A 276 -21.10 -13.80 -15.94
N ASP A 277 -20.79 -14.39 -14.79
CA ASP A 277 -19.43 -14.33 -14.21
C ASP A 277 -18.46 -15.32 -14.88
N LEU A 278 -18.91 -16.02 -15.93
CA LEU A 278 -18.10 -16.88 -16.80
C LEU A 278 -17.37 -18.03 -16.06
N GLY A 279 -17.82 -18.38 -14.86
CA GLY A 279 -17.20 -19.40 -14.02
C GLY A 279 -16.07 -18.88 -13.12
N LEU A 280 -15.79 -17.56 -13.13
CA LEU A 280 -14.79 -16.97 -12.24
C LEU A 280 -15.32 -16.92 -10.80
N GLY A 281 -14.49 -17.43 -9.87
CA GLY A 281 -14.72 -17.33 -8.43
C GLY A 281 -14.14 -16.07 -7.78
N ARG A 282 -13.51 -15.19 -8.56
CA ARG A 282 -12.87 -13.95 -8.11
C ARG A 282 -13.02 -12.81 -9.12
N GLN A 283 -12.80 -11.58 -8.68
CA GLN A 283 -12.77 -10.43 -9.58
C GLN A 283 -11.73 -10.61 -10.70
N PHE A 284 -12.16 -10.43 -11.95
CA PHE A 284 -11.24 -10.27 -13.08
C PHE A 284 -10.52 -8.92 -12.92
N LEU A 285 -9.47 -8.92 -12.12
CA LEU A 285 -8.68 -7.73 -11.81
C LEU A 285 -7.21 -8.14 -11.62
N HIS A 286 -6.34 -7.51 -12.40
CA HIS A 286 -4.92 -7.79 -12.42
C HIS A 286 -4.12 -6.48 -12.50
N ALA A 287 -3.16 -6.29 -11.59
CA ALA A 287 -2.22 -5.17 -11.60
C ALA A 287 -1.16 -5.40 -12.69
N TYR A 288 -1.51 -5.00 -13.90
CA TYR A 288 -0.78 -5.30 -15.14
C TYR A 288 0.52 -4.51 -15.29
N ARG A 289 0.54 -3.22 -14.91
CA ARG A 289 1.70 -2.36 -15.14
C ARG A 289 1.98 -1.45 -13.95
N LEU A 290 3.27 -1.32 -13.64
CA LEU A 290 3.79 -0.49 -12.56
C LEU A 290 4.95 0.36 -13.09
N GLU A 291 4.90 1.67 -12.83
CA GLU A 291 5.93 2.62 -13.20
C GLU A 291 6.27 3.53 -12.01
N PHE A 292 7.56 3.70 -11.74
CA PHE A 292 8.07 4.49 -10.62
C PHE A 292 9.52 4.93 -10.87
N THR A 293 10.06 5.79 -10.01
CA THR A 293 11.46 6.19 -10.02
C THR A 293 12.23 5.37 -8.97
N HIS A 294 13.31 4.72 -9.38
CA HIS A 294 14.15 3.97 -8.45
C HIS A 294 14.70 4.91 -7.35
N PRO A 295 14.55 4.60 -6.05
CA PRO A 295 14.82 5.54 -4.96
C PRO A 295 16.29 5.93 -4.84
N ARG A 296 17.22 5.04 -5.19
CA ARG A 296 18.67 5.31 -5.16
C ARG A 296 19.25 5.84 -6.46
N THR A 297 19.00 5.17 -7.59
CA THR A 297 19.59 5.54 -8.89
C THR A 297 18.87 6.70 -9.58
N GLY A 298 17.60 6.96 -9.25
CA GLY A 298 16.79 7.96 -9.94
C GLY A 298 16.29 7.52 -11.32
N GLU A 299 16.53 6.28 -11.73
CA GLU A 299 16.10 5.76 -13.03
C GLU A 299 14.59 5.51 -13.06
N ARG A 300 13.96 5.76 -14.22
CA ARG A 300 12.55 5.41 -14.43
C ARG A 300 12.43 3.91 -14.69
N MET A 301 11.70 3.24 -13.81
CA MET A 301 11.45 1.80 -13.84
C MET A 301 10.05 1.54 -14.41
N LEU A 302 9.95 0.57 -15.32
CA LEU A 302 8.69 0.12 -15.92
C LEU A 302 8.63 -1.40 -15.89
N PHE A 303 7.56 -1.93 -15.29
CA PHE A 303 7.27 -3.36 -15.26
C PHE A 303 5.88 -3.63 -15.80
N GLU A 304 5.77 -4.68 -16.61
CA GLU A 304 4.50 -5.24 -17.09
C GLU A 304 4.44 -6.72 -16.70
N ASP A 305 3.24 -7.20 -16.38
CA ASP A 305 2.96 -8.58 -15.99
C ASP A 305 1.87 -9.17 -16.87
N GLU A 306 1.92 -10.49 -17.06
CA GLU A 306 0.94 -11.17 -17.90
C GLU A 306 -0.34 -11.47 -17.11
N LEU A 307 -1.48 -11.53 -17.80
CA LEU A 307 -2.71 -11.99 -17.17
C LEU A 307 -2.50 -13.44 -16.70
N PRO A 308 -2.84 -13.76 -15.43
CA PRO A 308 -2.78 -15.12 -14.95
C PRO A 308 -3.74 -16.01 -15.75
N GLN A 309 -3.39 -17.30 -15.82
CA GLN A 309 -4.05 -18.27 -16.70
C GLN A 309 -5.59 -18.28 -16.54
N ASP A 310 -6.10 -18.18 -15.32
CA ASP A 310 -7.53 -18.14 -15.01
C ASP A 310 -8.26 -16.98 -15.70
N LEU A 311 -7.62 -15.81 -15.79
CA LEU A 311 -8.17 -14.64 -16.46
C LEU A 311 -7.94 -14.68 -17.98
N LEU A 312 -6.77 -15.17 -18.41
CA LEU A 312 -6.42 -15.27 -19.82
C LEU A 312 -7.37 -16.22 -20.57
N GLU A 313 -7.69 -17.38 -19.99
CA GLU A 313 -8.61 -18.35 -20.59
C GLU A 313 -10.01 -17.77 -20.83
N ILE A 314 -10.50 -16.97 -19.90
CA ILE A 314 -11.79 -16.27 -20.02
C ILE A 314 -11.74 -15.24 -21.15
N LEU A 315 -10.67 -14.46 -21.22
CA LEU A 315 -10.49 -13.45 -22.26
C LEU A 315 -10.39 -14.10 -23.66
N ASP A 316 -9.66 -15.19 -23.79
CA ASP A 316 -9.51 -15.91 -25.05
C ASP A 316 -10.81 -16.60 -25.48
N LYS A 317 -11.58 -17.13 -24.52
CA LYS A 317 -12.93 -17.65 -24.79
C LYS A 317 -13.83 -16.55 -25.36
N LEU A 318 -13.83 -15.36 -24.77
CA LEU A 318 -14.60 -14.21 -25.27
C LEU A 318 -14.13 -13.81 -26.68
N ARG A 319 -12.81 -13.67 -26.88
CA ARG A 319 -12.24 -13.36 -28.20
C ARG A 319 -12.68 -14.36 -29.26
N ARG A 320 -12.66 -15.66 -28.98
CA ARG A 320 -13.11 -16.69 -29.92
C ARG A 320 -14.60 -16.55 -30.25
N MET A 321 -15.46 -16.46 -29.23
CA MET A 321 -16.91 -16.34 -29.42
C MET A 321 -17.29 -15.13 -30.29
N TYR A 322 -16.66 -13.98 -30.05
CA TYR A 322 -16.99 -12.73 -30.75
C TYR A 322 -16.16 -12.46 -32.02
N SER A 323 -15.05 -13.17 -32.25
CA SER A 323 -14.39 -13.19 -33.57
C SER A 323 -15.15 -14.06 -34.58
N SER A 324 -15.84 -15.12 -34.12
CA SER A 324 -16.67 -15.98 -34.97
C SER A 324 -18.04 -15.41 -35.31
N GLY A 325 -18.49 -14.36 -34.61
CA GLY A 325 -19.80 -13.71 -34.80
C GLY A 325 -19.81 -12.55 -35.80
N LEU A 326 -18.69 -12.27 -36.48
CA LEU A 326 -18.56 -11.23 -37.50
C LEU A 326 -18.87 -11.71 -38.94
N ARG A 327 -19.64 -12.79 -39.09
CA ARG A 327 -20.10 -13.28 -40.40
C ARG A 327 -21.52 -12.83 -40.73
#